data_AF-A0A2N5SSU7-F1
#
_entry.id   AF-A0A2N5SSU7-F1
#
_cell.length_a   1.000
_cell.length_b   1.000
_cell.length_c   1.000
_cell.angle_alpha   90.00
_cell.angle_beta   90.00
_cell.angle_gamma   90.00
#
_symmetry.space_group_name_H-M   'P 1'
#
loop_
_entity.id
_entity.type
_entity.pdbx_description
1 polymer ?
#
loop_
_entity_poly.entity_id
_entity_poly.type
_entity_poly.pdbx_seq_one_letter_code
_entity_poly.pdbx_strand_id
1 'polypeptide(L)'
;MLSRRTVFWIVWVALHTFLFVYGWWKQETDPRLAGLNTLQYSVWASRGAGLCLCLDGFALFLPVCRNLMHLLRPKIGWIVSVDSNIWFHRQVAYTTLLFTAIHTTAHYVNMFHVEVTQIRPERAVAIMYTETGPLT
;
A
#
# COMPACT_ATOMS: atom_id res chain seq x y z
N MET A 1 -22.26 -19.04 -12.66
CA MET A 1 -20.86 -18.66 -12.96
C MET A 1 -20.63 -17.24 -12.44
N LEU A 2 -19.55 -16.99 -11.70
CA LEU A 2 -19.21 -15.65 -11.22
C LEU A 2 -18.86 -14.72 -12.39
N SER A 3 -19.26 -13.45 -12.32
CA SER A 3 -18.88 -12.47 -13.35
C SER A 3 -17.37 -12.17 -13.28
N ARG A 4 -16.75 -11.84 -14.42
CA ARG A 4 -15.32 -11.45 -14.46
C ARG A 4 -15.00 -10.30 -13.49
N ARG A 5 -15.92 -9.34 -13.34
CA ARG A 5 -15.75 -8.22 -12.39
C ARG A 5 -15.82 -8.67 -10.94
N THR A 6 -16.64 -9.66 -10.63
CA THR A 6 -16.70 -10.24 -9.28
C THR A 6 -15.42 -11.00 -8.97
N VAL A 7 -14.92 -11.82 -9.90
CA VAL A 7 -13.63 -12.51 -9.77
C VAL A 7 -12.51 -11.51 -9.57
N PHE A 8 -12.48 -10.42 -10.35
CA PHE A 8 -11.53 -9.33 -10.16
C PHE A 8 -11.57 -8.79 -8.73
N TRP A 9 -12.73 -8.38 -8.22
CA TRP A 9 -12.83 -7.78 -6.89
C TRP A 9 -12.42 -8.74 -5.78
N ILE A 10 -12.78 -10.02 -5.89
CA ILE A 10 -12.35 -11.05 -4.92
C ILE A 10 -10.83 -11.14 -4.89
N VAL A 11 -10.18 -11.29 -6.06
CA VAL A 11 -8.72 -11.39 -6.15
C VAL A 11 -8.05 -10.08 -5.72
N TRP A 12 -8.60 -8.94 -6.14
CA TRP A 12 -8.06 -7.61 -5.86
C TRP A 12 -8.08 -7.30 -4.37
N VAL A 13 -9.21 -7.50 -3.70
CA VAL A 13 -9.32 -7.29 -2.26
C VAL A 13 -8.47 -8.30 -1.50
N ALA A 14 -8.51 -9.59 -1.87
CA ALA A 14 -7.69 -10.61 -1.21
C ALA A 14 -6.19 -10.29 -1.28
N LEU A 15 -5.71 -9.83 -2.44
CA LEU A 15 -4.32 -9.44 -2.64
C LEU A 15 -3.93 -8.23 -1.77
N HIS A 16 -4.77 -7.20 -1.72
CA HIS A 16 -4.53 -6.02 -0.87
C HIS A 16 -4.58 -6.37 0.61
N THR A 17 -5.57 -7.15 1.04
CA THR A 17 -5.65 -7.62 2.43
C THR A 17 -4.43 -8.45 2.80
N PHE A 18 -4.00 -9.36 1.93
CA PHE A 18 -2.79 -10.15 2.15
C PHE A 18 -1.55 -9.25 2.30
N LEU A 19 -1.32 -8.31 1.38
CA LEU A 19 -0.17 -7.41 1.44
C LEU A 19 -0.19 -6.51 2.67
N PHE A 20 -1.37 -6.00 3.03
CA PHE A 20 -1.54 -5.16 4.21
C PHE A 20 -1.21 -5.94 5.49
N VAL A 21 -1.81 -7.12 5.65
CA VAL A 21 -1.57 -8.00 6.81
C VAL A 21 -0.12 -8.46 6.85
N TYR A 22 0.47 -8.79 5.70
CA TYR A 22 1.89 -9.15 5.62
C TYR A 22 2.80 -7.99 6.02
N GLY A 23 2.50 -6.76 5.58
CA GLY A 23 3.26 -5.56 5.94
C GLY A 23 3.21 -5.26 7.42
N TRP A 24 2.05 -5.44 8.06
CA TRP A 24 1.93 -5.43 9.52
C TRP A 24 2.79 -6.54 10.11
N TRP A 25 2.50 -7.80 9.79
CA TRP A 25 3.13 -8.96 10.41
C TRP A 25 4.66 -8.89 10.32
N LYS A 26 5.20 -8.50 9.17
CA LYS A 26 6.64 -8.28 8.98
C LYS A 26 7.18 -7.21 9.93
N GLN A 27 6.49 -6.08 10.06
CA GLN A 27 6.90 -5.00 10.96
C GLN A 27 6.85 -5.43 12.43
N GLU A 28 5.85 -6.22 12.83
CA GLU A 28 5.70 -6.73 14.20
C GLU A 28 6.76 -7.77 14.55
N THR A 29 7.07 -8.69 13.63
CA THR A 29 7.94 -9.84 13.87
C THR A 29 9.43 -9.59 13.63
N ASP A 30 9.80 -8.62 12.81
CA ASP A 30 11.21 -8.36 12.46
C ASP A 30 11.95 -7.68 13.64
N PRO A 31 12.95 -8.33 14.25
CA PRO A 31 13.69 -7.76 15.38
C PRO A 31 14.39 -6.44 15.04
N ARG A 32 14.74 -6.22 13.77
CA ARG A 32 15.38 -4.97 13.31
C ARG A 32 14.42 -3.78 13.37
N LEU A 33 13.12 -4.04 13.31
CA LEU A 33 12.05 -3.05 13.31
C LEU A 33 11.39 -2.89 14.68
N ALA A 34 11.83 -3.64 15.70
CA ALA A 34 11.21 -3.70 17.02
C ALA A 34 11.08 -2.34 17.72
N GLY A 35 12.05 -1.44 17.54
CA GLY A 35 12.00 -0.09 18.11
C GLY A 35 10.79 0.73 17.63
N LEU A 36 10.37 0.53 16.38
CA LEU A 36 9.22 1.21 15.77
C LEU A 36 7.87 0.60 16.21
N ASN A 37 7.86 -0.62 16.76
CA ASN A 37 6.61 -1.26 17.21
C ASN A 37 6.03 -0.59 18.47
N THR A 38 6.79 0.24 19.17
CA THR A 38 6.28 1.14 20.22
C THR A 38 5.20 2.10 19.70
N LEU A 39 5.17 2.40 18.41
CA LEU A 39 4.15 3.23 17.74
C LEU A 39 2.87 2.45 17.40
N GLN A 40 2.86 1.12 17.62
CA GLN A 40 1.68 0.25 17.53
C GLN A 40 0.96 0.36 16.16
N TYR A 41 -0.37 0.55 16.19
CA TYR A 41 -1.25 0.53 15.02
C TYR A 41 -0.87 1.52 13.92
N SER A 42 -0.32 2.69 14.25
CA SER A 42 0.03 3.68 13.24
C SER A 42 1.24 3.24 12.39
N VAL A 43 2.22 2.55 13.00
CA VAL A 43 3.34 1.98 12.24
C VAL A 43 2.88 0.80 11.40
N TRP A 44 2.06 -0.10 11.96
CA TRP A 44 1.55 -1.24 11.22
C TRP A 44 0.70 -0.82 10.02
N ALA A 45 -0.21 0.13 10.21
CA ALA A 45 -1.03 0.68 9.13
C ALA A 45 -0.18 1.37 8.05
N SER A 46 0.82 2.16 8.44
CA SER A 46 1.71 2.83 7.48
C SER A 46 2.49 1.84 6.61
N ARG A 47 2.97 0.73 7.19
CA ARG A 47 3.73 -0.32 6.48
C ARG A 47 2.85 -1.16 5.58
N GLY A 48 1.71 -1.62 6.07
CA GLY A 48 0.73 -2.38 5.29
C GLY A 48 0.22 -1.59 4.09
N ALA A 49 -0.17 -0.33 4.31
CA ALA A 49 -0.60 0.56 3.24
C ALA A 49 0.53 0.88 2.25
N GLY A 50 1.78 1.02 2.73
CA GLY A 50 2.94 1.23 1.85
C GLY A 50 3.16 0.08 0.85
N LEU A 51 3.03 -1.18 1.29
CA LEU A 51 3.14 -2.33 0.38
C LEU A 51 1.98 -2.38 -0.63
N CYS A 52 0.76 -2.02 -0.20
CA CYS A 52 -0.38 -1.88 -1.10
C CYS A 52 -0.12 -0.81 -2.17
N LEU A 53 0.43 0.34 -1.78
CA LEU A 53 0.81 1.40 -2.72
C LEU A 53 1.90 0.98 -3.69
N CYS A 54 2.86 0.13 -3.30
CA CYS A 54 3.84 -0.42 -4.23
C CYS A 54 3.18 -1.29 -5.30
N LEU A 55 2.24 -2.14 -4.91
CA LEU A 55 1.45 -2.94 -5.86
C LEU A 55 0.62 -2.05 -6.77
N ASP A 56 -0.14 -1.12 -6.19
CA ASP A 56 -1.01 -0.19 -6.91
C ASP A 56 -0.20 0.65 -7.91
N GLY A 57 0.96 1.17 -7.50
CA GLY A 57 1.86 1.93 -8.35
C GLY A 57 2.30 1.15 -9.58
N PHE A 58 2.67 -0.13 -9.43
CA PHE A 58 2.97 -1.00 -10.56
C PHE A 58 1.72 -1.29 -11.43
N ALA A 59 0.61 -1.65 -10.78
CA ALA A 59 -0.64 -2.03 -11.44
C ALA A 59 -1.26 -0.88 -12.25
N LEU A 60 -1.05 0.36 -11.82
CA LEU A 60 -1.59 1.56 -12.48
C LEU A 60 -1.01 1.74 -13.89
N PHE A 61 0.25 1.35 -14.11
CA PHE A 61 0.94 1.44 -15.41
C PHE A 61 0.66 0.27 -16.35
N LEU A 62 0.32 -0.92 -15.83
CA LEU A 62 0.00 -2.09 -16.67
C LEU A 62 -0.97 -1.79 -17.83
N PRO A 63 -2.14 -1.11 -17.62
CA PRO A 63 -3.10 -0.89 -18.69
C PRO A 63 -2.62 0.09 -19.78
N VAL A 64 -1.61 0.93 -19.49
CA VAL A 64 -1.05 1.87 -20.48
C VAL A 64 0.09 1.25 -21.29
N CYS A 65 0.74 0.19 -20.79
CA CYS A 65 1.75 -0.58 -21.50
C CYS A 65 1.12 -1.56 -22.51
N ARG A 66 0.57 -1.04 -23.61
CA ARG A 66 -0.23 -1.80 -24.59
C ARG A 66 0.45 -3.08 -25.10
N ASN A 67 1.75 -3.04 -25.41
CA ASN A 67 2.49 -4.22 -25.89
C ASN A 67 2.58 -5.34 -24.84
N LEU A 68 2.78 -4.98 -23.57
CA LEU A 68 2.77 -5.93 -22.45
C LEU A 68 1.37 -6.53 -22.26
N MET A 69 0.32 -5.70 -22.41
CA MET A 69 -1.07 -6.17 -22.31
C MET A 69 -1.43 -7.18 -23.39
N HIS A 70 -0.89 -7.06 -24.61
CA HIS A 70 -1.06 -8.08 -25.65
C HIS A 70 -0.51 -9.44 -25.23
N LEU A 71 0.63 -9.48 -24.52
CA LEU A 71 1.24 -10.72 -24.02
C LEU A 71 0.50 -11.31 -22.81
N LEU A 72 0.00 -10.45 -21.93
CA LEU A 72 -0.66 -10.89 -20.68
C LEU A 72 -2.12 -11.31 -20.91
N ARG A 73 -2.83 -10.69 -21.86
CA ARG A 73 -4.27 -10.88 -22.08
C ARG A 73 -4.70 -12.36 -22.21
N PRO A 74 -4.00 -13.23 -22.96
CA PRO A 74 -4.37 -14.65 -23.04
C PRO A 74 -4.23 -15.40 -21.70
N LYS A 75 -3.34 -14.94 -20.80
CA LYS A 75 -3.02 -15.60 -19.53
C LYS A 75 -3.91 -15.15 -18.38
N ILE A 76 -4.25 -13.86 -18.32
CA ILE A 76 -4.98 -13.25 -17.19
C ILE A 76 -6.35 -12.69 -17.55
N GLY A 77 -6.78 -12.83 -18.81
CA GLY A 77 -8.05 -12.28 -19.31
C GLY A 77 -9.32 -12.85 -18.64
N TRP A 78 -9.18 -13.95 -17.89
CA TRP A 78 -10.27 -14.51 -17.08
C TRP A 78 -10.44 -13.79 -15.74
N ILE A 79 -9.38 -13.18 -15.19
CA ILE A 79 -9.40 -12.38 -13.95
C ILE A 79 -9.75 -10.93 -14.29
N VAL A 80 -9.01 -10.36 -15.23
CA VAL A 80 -9.13 -8.94 -15.60
C VAL A 80 -9.84 -8.88 -16.94
N SER A 81 -10.94 -8.15 -16.99
CA SER A 81 -11.54 -7.78 -18.28
C SER A 81 -10.63 -6.76 -18.98
N VAL A 82 -9.58 -7.27 -19.64
CA VAL A 82 -8.55 -6.49 -20.35
C VAL A 82 -9.13 -5.67 -21.50
N ASP A 83 -10.36 -5.98 -21.95
CA ASP A 83 -11.12 -5.13 -22.88
C ASP A 83 -11.49 -3.76 -22.31
N SER A 84 -11.36 -3.58 -21.00
CA SER A 84 -11.65 -2.32 -20.30
C SER A 84 -10.44 -1.83 -19.51
N ASN A 85 -9.30 -1.65 -20.18
CA ASN A 85 -8.06 -1.13 -19.57
C ASN A 85 -8.29 0.15 -18.75
N ILE A 86 -9.17 1.05 -19.20
CA ILE A 86 -9.57 2.26 -18.46
C ILE A 86 -10.36 1.91 -17.19
N TRP A 87 -11.25 0.91 -17.25
CA TRP A 87 -12.00 0.48 -16.07
C TRP A 87 -11.06 -0.09 -15.00
N PHE A 88 -10.10 -0.93 -15.39
CA PHE A 88 -9.08 -1.45 -14.48
C PHE A 88 -8.23 -0.31 -13.90
N HIS A 89 -7.71 0.59 -14.74
CA HIS A 89 -6.95 1.76 -14.29
C HIS A 89 -7.71 2.59 -13.25
N ARG A 90 -9.03 2.79 -13.45
CA ARG A 90 -9.89 3.46 -12.46
C ARG A 90 -10.00 2.70 -11.14
N GLN A 91 -10.09 1.37 -11.17
CA GLN A 91 -10.15 0.57 -9.92
C GLN A 91 -8.85 0.71 -9.13
N VAL A 92 -7.70 0.62 -9.83
CA VAL A 92 -6.37 0.82 -9.22
C VAL A 92 -6.26 2.25 -8.68
N ALA A 93 -6.74 3.26 -9.40
CA ALA A 93 -6.70 4.64 -8.93
C ALA A 93 -7.52 4.85 -7.64
N TYR A 94 -8.68 4.20 -7.51
CA TYR A 94 -9.49 4.26 -6.29
C TYR A 94 -8.79 3.59 -5.09
N THR A 95 -8.15 2.43 -5.28
CA THR A 95 -7.38 1.79 -4.19
C THR A 95 -6.12 2.58 -3.85
N THR A 96 -5.44 3.12 -4.86
CA THR A 96 -4.28 4.00 -4.65
C THR A 96 -4.66 5.18 -3.77
N LEU A 97 -5.79 5.84 -4.04
CA LEU A 97 -6.28 6.96 -3.24
C LEU A 97 -6.57 6.54 -1.80
N LEU A 98 -7.26 5.41 -1.60
CA LEU A 98 -7.57 4.87 -0.28
C LEU A 98 -6.30 4.58 0.52
N PHE A 99 -5.35 3.83 -0.05
CA PHE A 99 -4.12 3.49 0.64
C PHE A 99 -3.18 4.69 0.80
N THR A 100 -3.24 5.68 -0.08
CA THR A 100 -2.52 6.95 0.10
C THR A 100 -3.05 7.67 1.34
N ALA A 101 -4.38 7.79 1.48
CA ALA A 101 -4.99 8.40 2.65
C ALA A 101 -4.59 7.66 3.94
N ILE A 102 -4.67 6.33 3.96
CA ILE A 102 -4.27 5.52 5.13
C ILE A 102 -2.77 5.68 5.42
N HIS A 103 -1.91 5.53 4.42
CA HIS A 103 -0.46 5.59 4.57
C HIS A 103 -0.01 6.96 5.09
N THR A 104 -0.46 8.03 4.45
CA THR A 104 -0.09 9.40 4.82
C THR A 104 -0.60 9.75 6.22
N THR A 105 -1.88 9.48 6.53
CA THR A 105 -2.43 9.78 7.87
C THR A 105 -1.73 8.97 8.97
N ALA A 106 -1.45 7.69 8.73
CA ALA A 106 -0.70 6.85 9.66
C ALA A 106 0.73 7.38 9.90
N HIS A 107 1.39 7.93 8.87
CA HIS A 107 2.68 8.60 9.04
C HIS A 107 2.59 9.87 9.88
N TYR A 108 1.56 10.70 9.72
CA TYR A 108 1.34 11.86 10.60
C TYR A 108 1.16 11.43 12.07
N VAL A 109 0.37 10.38 12.32
CA VAL A 109 0.18 9.83 13.68
C VAL A 109 1.48 9.27 14.24
N ASN A 110 2.30 8.59 13.42
CA ASN A 110 3.62 8.10 13.83
C ASN A 110 4.50 9.24 14.34
N MET A 111 4.60 10.35 13.59
CA MET A 111 5.46 11.46 13.99
C MET A 111 4.96 12.14 15.27
N PHE A 112 3.64 12.28 15.41
CA PHE A 112 3.02 12.77 16.64
C PHE A 112 3.34 11.86 17.84
N HIS A 113 3.21 10.54 17.68
CA HIS A 113 3.55 9.59 18.74
C HIS A 113 5.04 9.59 19.07
N VAL A 114 5.94 9.76 18.09
CA VAL A 114 7.38 9.92 18.36
C VAL A 114 7.64 11.16 19.22
N GLU A 115 7.00 12.29 18.92
CA GLU A 115 7.11 13.51 19.73
C GLU A 115 6.53 13.30 21.15
N VAL A 116 5.37 12.67 21.29
CA VAL A 116 4.76 12.46 22.62
C VAL A 116 5.56 11.46 23.48
N THR A 117 6.05 10.38 22.87
CA THR A 117 6.80 9.33 23.59
C THR A 117 8.27 9.67 23.79
N GLN A 118 8.78 10.71 23.12
CA GLN A 118 10.18 11.14 23.16
C GLN A 118 11.16 10.00 22.83
N ILE A 119 10.75 9.03 22.02
CA ILE A 119 11.64 7.96 21.51
C ILE A 119 12.81 8.58 20.72
N ARG A 120 12.54 9.69 20.03
CA ARG A 120 13.53 10.57 19.44
C ARG A 120 13.24 11.98 19.99
N PRO A 121 14.23 12.72 20.53
CA PRO A 121 14.02 14.03 21.13
C PRO A 121 13.88 15.11 20.05
N GLU A 122 12.90 14.93 19.17
CA GLU A 122 12.60 15.78 18.02
C GLU A 122 11.11 16.10 17.99
N ARG A 123 10.78 17.26 17.44
CA ARG A 123 9.38 17.66 17.23
C ARG A 123 8.83 16.97 15.99
N ALA A 124 7.54 16.60 15.96
CA ALA A 124 6.93 15.92 14.81
C ALA A 124 7.11 16.72 13.50
N VAL A 125 7.00 18.04 13.58
CA VAL A 125 7.22 18.95 12.45
C VAL A 125 8.68 18.89 11.96
N ALA A 126 9.64 18.84 12.87
CA ALA A 126 11.06 18.70 12.50
C ALA A 126 11.31 17.35 11.81
N ILE A 127 10.78 16.26 12.39
CA ILE A 127 10.88 14.91 11.83
C ILE A 127 10.33 14.85 10.39
N MET A 128 9.30 15.65 10.09
CA MET A 128 8.63 15.61 8.80
C MET A 128 9.27 16.48 7.71
N TYR A 129 9.91 17.60 8.09
CA TYR A 129 10.33 18.63 7.13
C TYR A 129 11.81 18.99 7.16
N THR A 130 12.52 18.70 8.25
CA THR A 130 13.91 19.14 8.43
C THR A 130 14.86 17.99 8.69
N GLU A 131 14.40 16.97 9.40
CA GLU A 131 15.19 15.80 9.70
C GLU A 131 15.19 14.81 8.54
N THR A 132 16.28 14.05 8.44
CA THR A 132 16.24 12.85 7.62
C THR A 132 15.11 11.97 8.17
N GLY A 133 14.13 11.65 7.30
CA GLY A 133 13.12 10.65 7.64
C GLY A 133 13.81 9.34 8.04
N PRO A 134 13.09 8.37 8.64
CA PRO A 134 13.63 7.03 8.86
C PRO A 134 13.81 6.34 7.49
N LEU A 135 14.84 6.75 6.76
CA LEU A 135 15.27 6.19 5.49
C LEU A 135 16.44 5.28 5.84
N THR A 136 16.13 3.98 5.73
CA THR A 136 16.98 2.77 5.78
C THR A 136 17.45 2.28 7.13
#